data_AF-A0A7Y5W1Y7-F1
#
_entry.id   AF-A0A7Y5W1Y7-F1
#
_cell.length_a   1.000
_cell.length_b   1.000
_cell.length_c   1.000
_cell.angle_alpha   90.00
_cell.angle_beta   90.00
_cell.angle_gamma   90.00
#
_symmetry.space_group_name_H-M   'P 1'
#
loop_
_entity.id
_entity.type
_entity.pdbx_description
1 polymer ?
#
loop_
_entity_poly.entity_id
_entity_poly.type
_entity_poly.pdbx_seq_one_letter_code
_entity_poly.pdbx_strand_id
1 'polypeptide(L)'
;TPLIADPGARLVEAAHVAGVPVVAIPGPSALAAALSVSGFEARMVQFLGFLPRPPGERVKLLQKAASAAAVLVFFESPARLSATLGELATELGDPEVVVCRELTKVHEEAVRGRASELAPRFHTTRGEVTVVVRIEASAEVDDDEVRSYLGEMKRAGARRSPAAAEAARRFGIARQRAYELWGEAEEAGTAGL
;
A
#
# COMPACT_ATOMS: atom_id res chain seq x y z
N THR A 1 -7.21 -6.98 -20.95
CA THR A 1 -6.51 -6.15 -21.96
C THR A 1 -5.11 -6.68 -22.09
N PRO A 2 -4.69 -7.17 -23.28
CA PRO A 2 -3.36 -7.75 -23.47
C PRO A 2 -2.24 -6.82 -23.01
N LEU A 3 -1.10 -7.40 -22.63
CA LEU A 3 0.07 -6.71 -22.06
C LEU A 3 -0.12 -6.09 -20.66
N ILE A 4 -1.34 -5.99 -20.11
CA ILE A 4 -1.56 -5.56 -18.73
C ILE A 4 -1.46 -6.78 -17.80
N ALA A 5 -0.29 -6.95 -17.19
CA ALA A 5 0.07 -8.12 -16.39
C ALA A 5 -0.01 -9.47 -17.15
N ASP A 6 0.02 -9.41 -18.48
CA ASP A 6 0.01 -10.54 -19.42
C ASP A 6 1.23 -10.46 -20.36
N PRO A 7 1.72 -11.59 -20.91
CA PRO A 7 2.78 -11.59 -21.91
C PRO A 7 2.32 -10.92 -23.22
N GLY A 8 3.28 -10.47 -24.03
CA GLY A 8 3.03 -9.91 -25.36
C GLY A 8 3.94 -8.74 -25.74
N ALA A 9 4.57 -8.10 -24.76
CA ALA A 9 5.44 -6.94 -24.98
C ALA A 9 6.55 -7.18 -26.02
N ARG A 10 7.25 -8.32 -25.94
CA ARG A 10 8.31 -8.67 -26.90
C ARG A 10 7.81 -8.78 -28.35
N LEU A 11 6.58 -9.26 -28.54
CA LEU A 11 5.98 -9.37 -29.87
C LEU A 11 5.64 -7.97 -30.42
N VAL A 12 5.01 -7.13 -29.60
CA VAL A 12 4.67 -5.75 -29.98
C VAL A 12 5.93 -4.93 -30.27
N GLU A 13 6.98 -5.09 -29.45
CA GLU A 13 8.29 -4.47 -29.67
C GLU A 13 8.92 -4.93 -31.00
N ALA A 14 8.91 -6.23 -31.28
CA ALA A 14 9.43 -6.76 -32.55
C ALA A 14 8.65 -6.22 -33.76
N ALA A 15 7.32 -6.07 -33.64
CA ALA A 15 6.48 -5.47 -34.68
C ALA A 15 6.87 -4.00 -34.94
N HIS A 16 7.07 -3.22 -33.87
CA HIS A 16 7.55 -1.84 -34.00
C HIS A 16 8.92 -1.74 -34.68
N VAL A 17 9.87 -2.60 -34.28
CA VAL A 17 11.22 -2.66 -34.90
C VAL A 17 11.14 -3.00 -36.39
N ALA A 18 10.22 -3.87 -36.79
CA ALA A 18 10.01 -4.27 -38.17
C ALA A 18 9.15 -3.28 -39.00
N GLY A 19 8.69 -2.17 -38.41
CA GLY A 19 7.80 -1.21 -39.09
C GLY A 19 6.40 -1.75 -39.35
N VAL A 20 5.98 -2.81 -38.65
CA VAL A 20 4.63 -3.39 -38.77
C VAL A 20 3.65 -2.55 -37.97
N PRO A 21 2.52 -2.11 -38.55
CA PRO A 21 1.50 -1.37 -37.81
C PRO A 21 0.92 -2.19 -36.64
N VAL A 22 0.86 -1.58 -35.46
CA VAL A 22 0.23 -2.14 -34.26
C VAL A 22 -1.02 -1.31 -33.95
N VAL A 23 -2.18 -1.95 -33.90
CA VAL A 23 -3.48 -1.31 -33.64
C VAL A 23 -4.09 -1.88 -32.38
N ALA A 24 -4.34 -1.03 -31.39
CA ALA A 24 -5.00 -1.43 -30.15
C ALA A 24 -6.52 -1.49 -30.35
N ILE A 25 -7.14 -2.59 -29.89
CA ILE A 25 -8.60 -2.73 -29.82
C ILE A 25 -9.04 -2.53 -28.36
N PRO A 26 -9.84 -1.50 -28.04
CA PRO A 26 -10.37 -1.30 -26.69
C PRO A 26 -11.17 -2.52 -26.23
N GLY A 27 -11.06 -2.87 -24.95
CA GLY A 27 -11.76 -4.04 -24.42
C GLY A 27 -11.71 -4.16 -22.90
N PRO A 28 -12.19 -5.28 -22.35
CA PRO A 28 -12.27 -5.50 -20.91
C PRO A 28 -10.93 -5.35 -20.18
N SER A 29 -10.99 -4.71 -19.01
CA SER A 29 -9.84 -4.51 -18.13
C SER A 29 -10.30 -4.58 -16.67
N ALA A 30 -9.83 -5.58 -15.93
CA ALA A 30 -10.12 -5.71 -14.50
C ALA A 30 -9.61 -4.50 -13.69
N LEU A 31 -8.47 -3.92 -14.09
CA LEU A 31 -7.96 -2.66 -13.53
C LEU A 31 -8.97 -1.53 -13.66
N ALA A 32 -9.47 -1.29 -14.89
CA ALA A 32 -10.41 -0.20 -15.14
C ALA A 32 -11.76 -0.43 -14.44
N ALA A 33 -12.25 -1.68 -14.47
CA ALA A 33 -13.49 -2.07 -13.80
C ALA A 33 -13.39 -1.93 -12.27
N ALA A 34 -12.28 -2.37 -11.66
CA ALA A 34 -12.08 -2.23 -10.22
C ALA A 34 -12.00 -0.75 -9.79
N LEU A 35 -11.29 0.08 -10.56
CA LEU A 35 -11.22 1.51 -10.31
C LEU A 35 -12.60 2.17 -10.39
N SER A 36 -13.42 1.85 -11.40
CA SER A 36 -14.73 2.47 -11.59
C SER A 36 -15.71 2.17 -10.45
N VAL A 37 -15.62 0.98 -9.85
CA VAL A 37 -16.48 0.59 -8.72
C VAL A 37 -15.88 0.92 -7.33
N SER A 38 -14.60 1.28 -7.26
CA SER A 38 -13.93 1.58 -5.98
C SER A 38 -14.46 2.82 -5.26
N GLY A 39 -14.95 3.81 -6.02
CA GLY A 39 -15.30 5.13 -5.49
C GLY A 39 -14.10 5.95 -5.00
N PHE A 40 -12.88 5.59 -5.39
CA PHE A 40 -11.66 6.34 -5.07
C PHE A 40 -11.31 7.31 -6.19
N GLU A 41 -10.75 8.47 -5.84
CA GLU A 41 -10.33 9.45 -6.83
C GLU A 41 -9.05 8.99 -7.54
N ALA A 42 -9.22 8.47 -8.75
CA ALA A 42 -8.17 7.84 -9.55
C ALA A 42 -7.27 8.85 -10.31
N ARG A 43 -6.84 9.94 -9.68
CA ARG A 43 -5.95 10.94 -10.33
C ARG A 43 -4.51 10.45 -10.51
N MET A 44 -3.97 9.80 -9.48
CA MET A 44 -2.63 9.22 -9.49
C MET A 44 -2.72 7.74 -9.10
N VAL A 45 -2.91 6.90 -10.11
CA VAL A 45 -3.02 5.45 -9.94
C VAL A 45 -1.69 4.80 -10.30
N GLN A 46 -1.16 3.98 -9.40
CA GLN A 46 -0.11 3.03 -9.74
C GLN A 46 -0.66 1.61 -9.79
N PHE A 47 -0.56 0.98 -10.96
CA PHE A 47 -0.89 -0.42 -11.13
C PHE A 47 0.37 -1.29 -11.02
N LEU A 48 0.35 -2.27 -10.13
CA LEU A 48 1.53 -3.08 -9.80
C LEU A 48 1.52 -4.48 -10.44
N GLY A 49 0.46 -4.83 -11.18
CA GLY A 49 0.28 -6.20 -11.66
C GLY A 49 0.13 -7.18 -10.49
N PHE A 50 0.81 -8.33 -10.56
CA PHE A 50 0.87 -9.27 -9.44
C PHE A 50 2.02 -8.93 -8.50
N LEU A 51 1.74 -8.93 -7.20
CA LEU A 51 2.76 -8.66 -6.19
C LEU A 51 3.82 -9.78 -6.12
N PRO A 52 5.09 -9.45 -5.75
CA PRO A 52 6.13 -10.43 -5.50
C PRO A 52 5.70 -11.49 -4.47
N ARG A 53 6.15 -12.72 -4.67
CA ARG A 53 5.90 -13.81 -3.72
C ARG A 53 6.63 -13.62 -2.37
N PRO A 54 7.91 -13.21 -2.34
CA PRO A 54 8.63 -13.00 -1.08
C PRO A 54 8.03 -11.83 -0.29
N PRO A 55 7.65 -12.00 0.99
CA PRO A 55 7.03 -10.94 1.79
C PRO A 55 7.88 -9.67 1.87
N GLY A 56 9.19 -9.80 2.08
CA GLY A 56 10.09 -8.64 2.16
C GLY A 56 10.19 -7.83 0.87
N GLU A 57 10.12 -8.47 -0.29
CA GLU A 57 10.09 -7.77 -1.58
C GLU A 57 8.72 -7.12 -1.84
N ARG A 58 7.65 -7.81 -1.47
CA ARG A 58 6.28 -7.30 -1.59
C ARG A 58 6.08 -6.05 -0.74
N VAL A 59 6.47 -6.08 0.53
CA VAL A 59 6.38 -4.92 1.45
C VAL A 59 7.17 -3.73 0.91
N LYS A 60 8.43 -3.95 0.48
CA LYS A 60 9.26 -2.89 -0.11
C LYS A 60 8.61 -2.27 -1.34
N LEU A 61 8.01 -3.09 -2.21
CA LEU A 61 7.30 -2.60 -3.39
C LEU A 61 6.08 -1.76 -3.00
N LEU A 62 5.26 -2.24 -2.05
CA LEU A 62 4.06 -1.54 -1.59
C LEU A 62 4.40 -0.18 -0.98
N GLN A 63 5.40 -0.10 -0.09
CA GLN A 63 5.85 1.15 0.51
C GLN A 63 6.38 2.13 -0.54
N LYS A 64 7.23 1.65 -1.46
CA LYS A 64 7.75 2.47 -2.54
C LYS A 64 6.63 3.03 -3.42
N ALA A 65 5.67 2.19 -3.81
CA ALA A 65 4.56 2.60 -4.65
C ALA A 65 3.65 3.62 -3.94
N ALA A 66 3.37 3.41 -2.65
CA ALA A 66 2.55 4.30 -1.85
C ALA A 66 3.13 5.72 -1.76
N SER A 67 4.47 5.88 -1.76
CA SER A 67 5.10 7.21 -1.68
C SER A 67 4.80 8.15 -2.86
N ALA A 68 4.31 7.63 -3.99
CA ALA A 68 4.10 8.39 -5.22
C ALA A 68 2.73 8.11 -5.87
N ALA A 69 1.76 7.62 -5.11
CA ALA A 69 0.42 7.30 -5.61
C ALA A 69 -0.66 7.81 -4.66
N ALA A 70 -1.82 8.20 -5.21
CA ALA A 70 -3.04 8.38 -4.44
C ALA A 70 -3.85 7.07 -4.36
N VAL A 71 -3.69 6.20 -5.35
CA VAL A 71 -4.34 4.89 -5.42
C VAL A 71 -3.35 3.84 -5.91
N LEU A 72 -3.27 2.72 -5.20
CA LEU A 72 -2.59 1.51 -5.70
C LEU A 72 -3.62 0.52 -6.21
N VAL A 73 -3.30 -0.16 -7.32
CA VAL A 73 -4.08 -1.29 -7.81
C VAL A 73 -3.16 -2.46 -8.09
N PHE A 74 -3.57 -3.65 -7.68
CA PHE A 74 -2.82 -4.87 -7.98
C PHE A 74 -3.75 -6.08 -8.07
N PHE A 75 -3.26 -7.11 -8.75
CA PHE A 75 -3.86 -8.43 -8.76
C PHE A 75 -3.26 -9.29 -7.65
N GLU A 76 -4.09 -10.11 -7.01
CA GLU A 76 -3.65 -10.96 -5.92
C GLU A 76 -4.21 -12.37 -6.04
N SER A 77 -3.40 -13.34 -5.61
CA SER A 77 -3.87 -14.71 -5.46
C SER A 77 -4.85 -14.78 -4.28
N PRO A 78 -6.00 -15.46 -4.44
CA PRO A 78 -6.95 -15.66 -3.33
C PRO A 78 -6.30 -16.23 -2.07
N ALA A 79 -5.33 -17.14 -2.25
CA ALA A 79 -4.63 -17.79 -1.15
C ALA A 79 -3.69 -16.84 -0.38
N ARG A 80 -3.28 -15.73 -1.00
CA ARG A 80 -2.39 -14.73 -0.37
C ARG A 80 -3.13 -13.49 0.11
N LEU A 81 -4.34 -13.24 -0.40
CA LEU A 81 -5.12 -12.02 -0.15
C LEU A 81 -5.19 -11.61 1.32
N SER A 82 -5.52 -12.55 2.21
CA SER A 82 -5.60 -12.28 3.65
C SER A 82 -4.26 -11.79 4.24
N ALA A 83 -3.14 -12.42 3.86
CA ALA A 83 -1.81 -12.02 4.31
C ALA A 83 -1.41 -10.65 3.73
N THR A 84 -1.64 -10.42 2.43
CA THR A 84 -1.37 -9.14 1.77
C THR A 84 -2.16 -7.99 2.39
N LEU A 85 -3.43 -8.21 2.76
CA LEU A 85 -4.24 -7.21 3.47
C LEU A 85 -3.69 -6.92 4.86
N GLY A 86 -3.22 -7.93 5.59
CA GLY A 86 -2.54 -7.74 6.89
C GLY A 86 -1.23 -6.95 6.77
N GLU A 87 -0.47 -7.17 5.70
CA GLU A 87 0.73 -6.40 5.39
C GLU A 87 0.38 -4.95 5.03
N LEU A 88 -0.64 -4.70 4.21
CA LEU A 88 -1.12 -3.33 3.97
C LEU A 88 -1.52 -2.63 5.27
N ALA A 89 -2.22 -3.35 6.15
CA ALA A 89 -2.64 -2.79 7.43
C ALA A 89 -1.44 -2.37 8.30
N THR A 90 -0.41 -3.20 8.33
CA THR A 90 0.79 -2.97 9.15
C THR A 90 1.70 -1.91 8.54
N GLU A 91 1.93 -1.97 7.23
CA GLU A 91 3.00 -1.24 6.55
C GLU A 91 2.56 0.11 5.98
N LEU A 92 1.25 0.26 5.71
CA LEU A 92 0.67 1.47 5.12
C LEU A 92 -0.35 2.15 6.04
N GLY A 93 -0.38 1.81 7.33
CA GLY A 93 -1.24 2.48 8.32
C GLY A 93 -2.73 2.17 8.18
N ASP A 94 -3.08 0.92 7.91
CA ASP A 94 -4.47 0.46 7.75
C ASP A 94 -5.31 1.27 6.75
N PRO A 95 -4.90 1.27 5.47
CA PRO A 95 -5.61 2.04 4.45
C PRO A 95 -7.02 1.51 4.18
N GLU A 96 -7.88 2.39 3.67
CA GLU A 96 -9.12 1.95 3.02
C GLU A 96 -8.79 1.17 1.74
N VAL A 97 -9.44 0.01 1.58
CA VAL A 97 -9.28 -0.86 0.41
C VAL A 97 -10.65 -1.22 -0.19
N VAL A 98 -10.66 -1.52 -1.48
CA VAL A 98 -11.76 -2.21 -2.17
C VAL A 98 -11.22 -3.50 -2.76
N VAL A 99 -11.72 -4.63 -2.29
CA VAL A 99 -11.41 -5.96 -2.81
C VAL A 99 -12.49 -6.34 -3.81
N CYS A 100 -12.12 -6.42 -5.08
CA CYS A 100 -13.00 -6.87 -6.17
C CYS A 100 -12.69 -8.32 -6.51
N ARG A 101 -13.70 -9.18 -6.49
CA ARG A 101 -13.60 -10.61 -6.82
C ARG A 101 -14.47 -10.94 -8.00
N GLU A 102 -13.97 -11.81 -8.87
CA GLU A 102 -14.75 -12.41 -9.94
C GLU A 102 -15.55 -11.38 -10.76
N LEU A 103 -14.92 -10.21 -11.03
CA LEU A 103 -15.56 -9.11 -11.76
C LEU A 103 -16.19 -9.61 -13.06
N THR A 104 -17.43 -9.21 -13.30
CA THR A 104 -18.32 -9.57 -14.41
C THR A 104 -18.85 -11.01 -14.41
N LYS A 105 -18.53 -11.83 -13.39
CA LYS A 105 -18.95 -13.24 -13.29
C LYS A 105 -20.11 -13.40 -12.29
N VAL A 106 -20.69 -14.61 -12.23
CA VAL A 106 -21.84 -14.96 -11.36
C VAL A 106 -21.58 -14.67 -9.88
N HIS A 107 -20.32 -14.78 -9.44
CA HIS A 107 -19.91 -14.58 -8.05
C HIS A 107 -19.16 -13.24 -7.85
N GLU A 108 -19.46 -12.24 -8.67
CA GLU A 108 -18.90 -10.90 -8.53
C GLU A 108 -19.16 -10.33 -7.13
N GLU A 109 -18.11 -9.78 -6.52
CA GLU A 109 -18.17 -9.16 -5.20
C GLU A 109 -17.19 -7.97 -5.15
N ALA A 110 -17.64 -6.80 -4.69
CA ALA A 110 -16.78 -5.65 -4.40
C ALA A 110 -16.98 -5.24 -2.94
N VAL A 111 -15.99 -5.47 -2.09
CA VAL A 111 -16.07 -5.18 -0.65
C VAL A 111 -15.11 -4.05 -0.32
N ARG A 112 -15.66 -2.97 0.27
CA ARG A 112 -14.89 -1.84 0.78
C ARG A 112 -14.77 -1.92 2.30
N GLY A 113 -13.62 -1.56 2.84
CA GLY A 113 -13.36 -1.51 4.28
C GLY A 113 -11.90 -1.19 4.58
N ARG A 114 -11.52 -1.19 5.87
CA ARG A 114 -10.11 -1.12 6.25
C ARG A 114 -9.40 -2.44 5.94
N ALA A 115 -8.11 -2.37 5.61
CA ALA A 115 -7.33 -3.56 5.27
C ALA A 115 -7.35 -4.61 6.39
N SER A 116 -7.24 -4.16 7.65
CA SER A 116 -7.30 -5.00 8.86
C SER A 116 -8.66 -5.70 9.03
N GLU A 117 -9.76 -5.00 8.74
CA GLU A 117 -11.12 -5.52 8.83
C GLU A 117 -11.38 -6.60 7.76
N LEU A 118 -10.86 -6.39 6.55
CA LEU A 118 -11.09 -7.30 5.43
C LEU A 118 -10.15 -8.51 5.44
N ALA A 119 -8.95 -8.41 6.03
CA ALA A 119 -7.99 -9.51 6.10
C ALA A 119 -8.59 -10.84 6.59
N PRO A 120 -9.33 -10.91 7.73
CA PRO A 120 -9.93 -12.17 8.20
C PRO A 120 -11.09 -12.65 7.31
N ARG A 121 -11.80 -11.76 6.62
CA ARG A 121 -12.93 -12.15 5.73
C ARG A 121 -12.47 -13.02 4.57
N PHE A 122 -11.25 -12.78 4.09
CA PHE A 122 -10.76 -13.37 2.84
C PHE A 122 -9.81 -14.57 3.02
N HIS A 123 -9.81 -15.22 4.19
CA HIS A 123 -8.97 -16.40 4.48
C HIS A 123 -9.25 -17.64 3.61
N THR A 124 -10.47 -17.78 3.06
CA THR A 124 -10.90 -18.92 2.23
C THR A 124 -11.35 -18.50 0.82
N THR A 125 -10.82 -17.39 0.33
CA THR A 125 -11.18 -16.80 -0.97
C THR A 125 -10.83 -17.72 -2.14
N ARG A 126 -11.64 -17.65 -3.21
CA ARG A 126 -11.38 -18.29 -4.51
C ARG A 126 -11.65 -17.30 -5.65
N GLY A 127 -11.14 -17.64 -6.83
CA GLY A 127 -11.36 -16.89 -8.08
C GLY A 127 -10.23 -15.90 -8.38
N GLU A 128 -10.57 -14.87 -9.13
CA GLU A 128 -9.68 -13.75 -9.46
C GLU A 128 -9.94 -12.58 -8.52
N VAL A 129 -8.86 -11.89 -8.11
CA VAL A 129 -8.93 -10.77 -7.18
C VAL A 129 -8.17 -9.57 -7.75
N THR A 130 -8.84 -8.42 -7.76
CA THR A 130 -8.22 -7.11 -7.94
C THR A 130 -8.41 -6.30 -6.67
N VAL A 131 -7.33 -5.75 -6.12
CA VAL A 131 -7.36 -4.92 -4.91
C VAL A 131 -7.06 -3.48 -5.30
N VAL A 132 -7.90 -2.56 -4.86
CA VAL A 132 -7.71 -1.11 -4.98
C VAL A 132 -7.46 -0.57 -3.58
N VAL A 133 -6.36 0.16 -3.39
CA VAL A 133 -5.96 0.72 -2.10
C VAL A 133 -5.95 2.24 -2.22
N ARG A 134 -6.66 2.92 -1.31
CA ARG A 134 -6.54 4.36 -1.16
C ARG A 134 -5.28 4.65 -0.36
N ILE A 135 -4.38 5.43 -0.93
CA ILE A 135 -3.25 5.97 -0.21
C ILE A 135 -3.67 7.33 0.31
N GLU A 136 -3.84 7.39 1.63
CA GLU A 136 -3.93 8.68 2.30
C GLU A 136 -2.55 9.33 2.18
N ALA A 137 -2.50 10.56 1.67
CA ALA A 137 -1.29 11.35 1.83
C ALA A 137 -1.00 11.34 3.33
N SER A 138 0.22 10.96 3.73
CA SER A 138 0.64 11.22 5.10
C SER A 138 0.37 12.70 5.30
N ALA A 139 -0.52 13.06 6.22
CA ALA A 139 -0.49 14.41 6.77
C ALA A 139 0.98 14.68 7.06
N GLU A 140 1.54 15.80 6.61
CA GLU A 140 2.90 16.16 7.01
C GLU A 140 2.89 16.18 8.54
N VAL A 141 3.37 15.08 9.11
CA VAL A 141 3.51 14.96 10.55
C VAL A 141 4.64 15.91 10.87
N ASP A 142 4.29 16.93 11.64
CA ASP A 142 5.26 17.89 12.12
C ASP A 142 6.29 17.16 12.99
N ASP A 143 7.54 17.15 12.53
CA ASP A 143 8.63 16.51 13.25
C ASP A 143 8.83 17.16 14.63
N ASP A 144 8.44 18.43 14.81
CA ASP A 144 8.47 19.09 16.13
C ASP A 144 7.49 18.42 17.11
N GLU A 145 6.29 18.03 16.65
CA GLU A 145 5.29 17.34 17.47
C GLU A 145 5.77 15.94 17.88
N VAL A 146 6.36 15.21 16.92
CA VAL A 146 6.93 13.88 17.17
C VAL A 146 8.12 13.97 18.14
N ARG A 147 9.03 14.94 17.93
CA ARG A 147 10.18 15.17 18.81
C ARG A 147 9.73 15.53 20.23
N SER A 148 8.71 16.37 20.38
CA SER A 148 8.14 16.72 21.68
C SER A 148 7.63 15.48 22.43
N TYR A 149 6.82 14.65 21.76
CA TYR A 149 6.29 13.40 22.33
C TYR A 149 7.39 12.41 22.72
N LEU A 150 8.38 12.20 21.83
CA LEU A 150 9.52 11.34 22.12
C LEU A 150 10.36 11.86 23.28
N GLY A 151 10.53 13.18 23.39
CA GLY A 151 11.19 13.84 24.52
C GLY A 151 10.48 13.58 25.84
N GLU A 152 9.15 13.61 25.87
CA GLU A 152 8.35 13.23 27.05
C GLU A 152 8.57 11.77 27.44
N MET A 153 8.52 10.85 26.48
CA MET A 153 8.79 9.43 26.74
C MET A 153 10.21 9.21 27.27
N LYS A 154 11.19 9.95 26.74
CA LYS A 154 12.59 9.91 27.18
C LYS A 154 12.72 10.38 28.64
N ARG A 155 12.05 11.47 29.02
CA ARG A 155 11.97 11.94 30.42
C ARG A 155 11.27 10.94 31.35
N ALA A 156 10.27 10.22 30.84
CA ALA A 156 9.60 9.15 31.57
C ALA A 156 10.44 7.85 31.69
N GLY A 157 11.68 7.83 31.19
CA GLY A 157 12.58 6.68 31.26
C GLY A 157 12.27 5.57 30.24
N ALA A 158 11.49 5.88 29.19
CA ALA A 158 11.20 4.91 28.14
C ALA A 158 12.48 4.54 27.39
N ARG A 159 12.59 3.26 27.04
CA ARG A 159 13.68 2.80 26.16
C ARG A 159 13.38 3.23 24.72
N ARG A 160 14.44 3.56 23.98
CA ARG A 160 14.40 4.02 22.58
C ARG A 160 13.53 3.14 21.68
N SER A 161 13.71 1.83 21.74
CA SER A 161 13.02 0.89 20.84
C SER A 161 11.49 0.83 21.07
N PRO A 162 10.99 0.71 22.32
CA PRO A 162 9.57 0.87 22.63
C PRO A 162 8.99 2.24 22.26
N ALA A 163 9.70 3.32 22.57
CA ALA A 163 9.21 4.67 22.29
C ALA A 163 9.09 4.96 20.79
N ALA A 164 10.08 4.54 20.00
CA ALA A 164 10.02 4.65 18.54
C ALA A 164 8.88 3.82 17.93
N ALA A 165 8.56 2.65 18.51
CA ALA A 165 7.41 1.85 18.06
C ALA A 165 6.08 2.54 18.38
N GLU A 166 5.98 3.14 19.56
CA GLU A 166 4.76 3.84 19.99
C GLU A 166 4.55 5.14 19.21
N ALA A 167 5.60 5.93 18.95
CA ALA A 167 5.51 7.13 18.13
C ALA A 167 5.20 6.81 16.66
N ALA A 168 5.80 5.75 16.11
CA ALA A 168 5.45 5.25 14.77
C ALA A 168 3.96 4.90 14.68
N ARG A 169 3.43 4.21 15.70
CA ARG A 169 2.01 3.87 15.79
C ARG A 169 1.13 5.10 15.97
N ARG A 170 1.53 6.04 16.84
CA ARG A 170 0.75 7.23 17.20
C ARG A 170 0.64 8.23 16.06
N PHE A 171 1.75 8.50 15.39
CA PHE A 171 1.84 9.52 14.36
C PHE A 171 1.82 8.95 12.93
N GLY A 172 1.73 7.63 12.77
CA GLY A 172 1.70 7.01 11.44
C GLY A 172 3.00 7.17 10.65
N ILE A 173 4.14 7.32 11.32
CA ILE A 173 5.46 7.46 10.69
C ILE A 173 6.24 6.15 10.71
N ALA A 174 7.21 5.99 9.79
CA ALA A 174 8.09 4.84 9.79
C ALA A 174 8.89 4.73 11.10
N ARG A 175 9.05 3.51 11.63
CA ARG A 175 9.81 3.26 12.87
C ARG A 175 11.25 3.76 12.79
N GLN A 176 11.86 3.70 11.61
CA GLN A 176 13.20 4.23 11.36
C GLN A 176 13.24 5.76 11.52
N ARG A 177 12.25 6.49 11.00
CA ARG A 177 12.11 7.95 11.18
C ARG A 177 11.93 8.29 12.67
N ALA A 178 11.09 7.54 13.39
CA ALA A 178 10.94 7.72 14.83
C ALA A 178 12.25 7.44 15.61
N TYR A 179 13.12 6.55 15.14
CA TYR A 179 14.43 6.30 15.73
C TYR A 179 15.40 7.47 15.54
N GLU A 180 15.38 8.09 14.37
CA GLU A 180 16.20 9.27 14.05
C GLU A 180 15.77 10.46 14.92
N LEU A 181 14.47 10.75 14.94
CA LEU A 181 13.88 11.81 15.76
C LEU A 181 14.08 11.61 17.26
N TRP A 182 14.19 10.38 17.76
CA TRP A 182 14.55 10.11 19.16
C TRP A 182 15.96 10.59 19.53
N GLY A 183 16.91 10.50 18.60
CA GLY A 183 18.27 10.96 18.81
C GLY A 183 18.34 12.49 18.94
N GLU A 184 17.46 13.18 18.23
CA GLU A 184 17.33 14.63 18.17
C GLU A 184 16.38 15.21 19.24
N ALA A 185 15.53 14.36 19.82
CA ALA A 185 14.67 14.74 20.93
C ALA A 185 15.53 15.09 22.16
N GLU A 186 15.53 16.37 22.54
CA GLU A 186 16.33 16.86 23.66
C GLU A 186 16.02 16.08 24.95
N GLU A 187 17.09 15.73 25.66
CA GLU A 187 17.01 15.51 27.09
C GLU A 187 16.88 16.88 27.73
N ALA A 188 15.86 17.10 28.57
CA ALA A 188 15.84 18.28 29.42
C ALA A 188 17.06 18.20 30.35
N GLY A 189 18.14 18.85 29.96
CA GLY A 189 19.26 19.12 30.83
C GLY A 189 18.78 20.02 31.94
N THR A 190 18.93 19.54 33.18
CA THR A 190 19.44 20.33 34.30
C THR A 190 20.06 21.66 33.85
N ALA A 191 19.25 22.72 33.75
CA ALA A 191 19.74 24.08 33.87
C ALA A 191 19.97 24.29 35.36
N GLY A 192 21.23 24.21 35.76
CA GLY A 192 21.68 24.39 37.12
C GLY A 192 21.32 25.77 37.69
N LEU A 193 21.09 25.74 39.01
CA LEU A 193 21.36 26.76 40.02
C LEU A 193 21.55 28.21 39.57
#